data_AF-W7DEM1-F1
#
_entry.id   AF-W7DEM1-F1
#
_cell.length_a   1.000
_cell.length_b   1.000
_cell.length_c   1.000
_cell.angle_alpha   90.00
_cell.angle_beta   90.00
_cell.angle_gamma   90.00
#
_symmetry.space_group_name_H-M   'P 1'
#
loop_
_entity.id
_entity.type
_entity.pdbx_description
1 polymer ?
#
loop_
_entity_poly.entity_id
_entity_poly.type
_entity_poly.pdbx_seq_one_letter_code
_entity_poly.pdbx_strand_id
1 'polypeptide(L)' 'MNFGETIKKIRTDKNLTQTQLSEGILARNHLSQVENNNYVPAYDKFFSLLDRLNVTFEEFLLV' A
#
# COMPACT_ATOMS: atom_id res chain seq x y z
N MET A 1 10.36 1.49 9.91
CA MET A 1 9.96 0.89 8.61
C MET A 1 10.00 1.99 7.57
N ASN A 2 10.29 1.66 6.32
CA ASN A 2 10.12 2.59 5.22
C ASN A 2 8.68 2.53 4.68
N PHE A 3 8.26 3.58 3.96
CA PHE A 3 6.92 3.72 3.37
C PHE A 3 6.37 2.43 2.73
N GLY A 4 7.17 1.78 1.88
CA GLY A 4 6.79 0.56 1.18
C GLY A 4 6.61 -0.63 2.12
N GLU A 5 7.50 -0.78 3.09
CA GLU A 5 7.44 -1.85 4.09
C GLU A 5 6.21 -1.71 4.98
N THR A 6 5.83 -0.47 5.32
CA THR A 6 4.61 -0.18 6.09
C THR A 6 3.36 -0.59 5.31
N ILE A 7 3.24 -0.25 4.02
CA ILE A 7 2.14 -0.73 3.17
C ILE A 7 2.08 -2.25 3.15
N LYS A 8 3.23 -2.91 2.95
CA LYS A 8 3.33 -4.37 2.91
C LYS A 8 2.86 -5.00 4.23
N LYS A 9 3.32 -4.46 5.36
CA LYS A 9 2.96 -4.94 6.70
C LYS A 9 1.46 -4.85 6.92
N ILE A 10 0.86 -3.67 6.73
CA ILE A 10 -0.58 -3.46 6.92
C ILE A 10 -1.37 -4.41 6.01
N ARG A 11 -0.97 -4.57 4.75
CA ARG A 11 -1.60 -5.49 3.81
C ARG A 11 -1.59 -6.93 4.33
N THR A 12 -0.43 -7.42 4.79
CA THR A 12 -0.30 -8.80 5.30
C THR A 12 -1.04 -9.00 6.61
N ASP A 13 -1.03 -8.01 7.50
CA ASP A 13 -1.78 -8.05 8.77
C ASP A 13 -3.29 -8.15 8.51
N LYS A 14 -3.76 -7.59 7.39
CA LYS A 14 -5.15 -7.69 6.90
C LYS A 14 -5.41 -8.91 5.99
N ASN A 15 -4.44 -9.82 5.84
CA ASN A 15 -4.53 -11.02 5.00
C ASN A 15 -4.89 -10.75 3.52
N LEU A 16 -4.49 -9.59 2.99
CA LEU A 16 -4.73 -9.23 1.60
C LEU A 16 -3.55 -9.68 0.72
N THR A 17 -3.84 -10.17 -0.48
CA THR A 17 -2.82 -10.37 -1.52
C THR A 17 -2.48 -9.03 -2.20
N GLN A 18 -1.31 -8.96 -2.86
CA GLN A 18 -0.97 -7.78 -3.68
C GLN A 18 -2.00 -7.52 -4.78
N THR A 19 -2.54 -8.59 -5.41
CA THR A 19 -3.59 -8.46 -6.42
C THR A 19 -4.83 -7.76 -5.84
N GLN A 20 -5.32 -8.21 -4.68
CA GLN A 20 -6.50 -7.61 -4.03
C GLN A 20 -6.29 -6.15 -3.63
N LEU A 21 -5.11 -5.81 -3.10
CA LEU A 21 -4.83 -4.42 -2.73
C LEU A 21 -4.74 -3.51 -3.99
N SER A 22 -4.05 -3.99 -5.03
CA SER A 22 -3.77 -3.19 -6.24
C SER A 22 -4.94 -3.07 -7.22
N GLU A 23 -5.96 -3.94 -7.13
CA GLU A 23 -7.07 -4.05 -8.07
C GLU A 23 -7.78 -2.71 -8.34
N GLY A 24 -7.87 -2.31 -9.61
CA GLY A 24 -8.48 -1.04 -10.02
C GLY A 24 -7.71 0.23 -9.62
N ILE A 25 -6.59 0.11 -8.90
CA ILE A 25 -5.76 1.24 -8.48
C ILE A 25 -4.51 1.30 -9.35
N LEU A 26 -3.68 0.25 -9.33
CA LEU A 26 -2.42 0.17 -10.05
C LEU A 26 -2.09 -1.29 -10.40
N ALA A 27 -1.12 -1.51 -11.30
CA ALA A 27 -0.75 -2.87 -11.68
C ALA A 27 -0.08 -3.61 -10.51
N ARG A 28 -0.36 -4.91 -10.32
CA ARG A 28 0.18 -5.70 -9.19
C ARG A 28 1.71 -5.63 -9.07
N ASN A 29 2.42 -5.61 -10.20
CA ASN A 29 3.87 -5.46 -10.24
C ASN A 29 4.32 -4.08 -9.70
N HIS A 30 3.60 -3.00 -9.99
CA HIS A 30 3.88 -1.69 -9.42
C HIS A 30 3.68 -1.70 -7.91
N LEU A 31 2.64 -2.36 -7.39
CA LEU A 31 2.46 -2.49 -5.93
C LEU A 31 3.63 -3.24 -5.31
N SER A 32 4.13 -4.29 -5.96
CA SER A 32 5.34 -4.97 -5.49
C SER A 32 6.57 -4.05 -5.49
N GLN A 33 6.71 -3.13 -6.45
CA GLN A 33 7.80 -2.14 -6.43
C GLN A 33 7.60 -1.12 -5.29
N VAL A 34 6.36 -0.71 -5.03
CA VAL A 34 6.03 0.13 -3.86
C VAL A 34 6.45 -0.56 -2.56
N GLU A 35 5.99 -1.79 -2.35
CA GLU A 35 6.23 -2.55 -1.12
C GLU A 35 7.71 -2.86 -0.86
N ASN A 36 8.53 -2.82 -1.90
CA ASN A 36 9.98 -3.01 -1.83
C ASN A 36 10.77 -1.68 -1.88
N ASN A 37 10.10 -0.53 -1.76
CA ASN A 37 10.69 0.83 -1.80
C ASN A 37 11.39 1.21 -3.12
N ASN A 38 11.05 0.52 -4.23
CA ASN A 38 11.62 0.79 -5.55
C ASN A 38 10.78 1.78 -6.38
N TYR A 39 9.58 2.12 -5.91
CA TYR A 39 8.67 3.02 -6.60
C TYR A 39 7.80 3.76 -5.58
N VAL A 40 7.64 5.07 -5.76
CA VAL A 40 6.69 5.87 -4.99
C VAL A 40 5.46 6.09 -5.87
N PRO A 41 4.26 5.64 -5.44
CA PRO A 41 3.04 5.84 -6.20
C PRO A 41 2.64 7.31 -6.19
N ALA A 42 1.86 7.72 -7.20
CA ALA A 42 1.22 9.03 -7.18
C ALA A 42 0.27 9.17 -5.98
N TYR A 43 0.02 10.42 -5.56
CA TYR A 43 -0.72 10.70 -4.33
C TYR A 43 -2.15 10.09 -4.34
N ASP A 44 -2.85 10.16 -5.47
CA ASP A 44 -4.19 9.61 -5.68
C ASP A 44 -4.21 8.09 -5.48
N LYS A 45 -3.19 7.41 -6.01
CA LYS A 45 -3.01 5.96 -5.87
C LYS A 45 -2.67 5.59 -4.44
N PHE A 46 -1.81 6.37 -3.78
CA PHE A 46 -1.49 6.16 -2.36
C PHE A 46 -2.74 6.22 -1.47
N PHE A 47 -3.55 7.28 -1.58
CA PHE A 47 -4.77 7.40 -0.79
C PHE A 47 -5.79 6.30 -1.13
N SER A 48 -5.87 5.88 -2.39
CA SER A 48 -6.72 4.74 -2.78
C SER A 48 -6.27 3.43 -2.13
N LEU A 49 -4.96 3.20 -1.98
CA LEU A 49 -4.43 2.04 -1.28
C LEU A 49 -4.77 2.10 0.21
N LEU A 50 -4.61 3.26 0.85
CA LEU A 50 -4.95 3.46 2.26
C LEU A 50 -6.44 3.23 2.54
N ASP A 51 -7.31 3.76 1.68
CA ASP A 51 -8.75 3.53 1.74
C ASP A 51 -9.09 2.03 1.70
N ARG A 52 -8.49 1.28 0.75
CA ARG A 52 -8.66 -0.18 0.69
C ARG A 52 -8.09 -0.91 1.90
N LEU A 53 -6.98 -0.42 2.42
CA LEU A 53 -6.40 -0.92 3.66
C LEU A 53 -7.25 -0.53 4.87
N ASN A 54 -8.30 0.29 4.75
CA ASN A 54 -9.06 0.83 5.89
C ASN A 54 -8.11 1.37 6.96
N VAL A 55 -7.22 2.27 6.55
CA VAL A 55 -6.24 2.96 7.38
C VAL A 55 -6.21 4.42 6.97
N THR A 56 -6.33 5.32 7.94
CA THR A 56 -6.17 6.76 7.71
C THR A 56 -4.70 7.12 7.48
N PHE A 57 -4.45 8.30 6.91
CA PHE A 57 -3.07 8.76 6.72
C PHE A 57 -2.36 8.98 8.06
N GLU A 58 -3.07 9.50 9.06
CA GLU A 58 -2.58 9.72 10.41
C GLU A 58 -2.17 8.40 11.08
N GLU A 59 -3.01 7.37 11.00
CA GLU A 59 -2.68 6.03 11.50
C GLU A 59 -1.46 5.46 10.76
N PHE A 60 -1.38 5.63 9.43
CA PHE A 60 -0.26 5.15 8.63
C PHE A 60 1.08 5.75 9.08
N LEU A 61 1.11 7.03 9.48
CA LEU A 61 2.31 7.72 9.96
C LEU A 61 2.81 7.24 11.33
N LEU A 62 1.98 6.52 12.09
CA LEU A 62 2.31 6.04 13.44
C LEU A 62 2.80 4.58 13.47
N VAL A 63 2.82 3.88 12.32
CA VAL A 63 3.21 2.45 12.21
C VAL A 63 4.72 2.24 12.21
#